data_AF-A8YGJ7-F1
#
_entry.id   AF-A8YGJ7-F1
#
_cell.length_a   1.000
_cell.length_b   1.000
_cell.length_c   1.000
_cell.angle_alpha   90.00
_cell.angle_beta   90.00
_cell.angle_gamma   90.00
#
_symmetry.space_group_name_H-M   'P 1'
#
loop_
_entity.id
_entity.type
_entity.pdbx_description
1 polymer ?
#
loop_
_entity_poly.entity_id
_entity_poly.type
_entity_poly.pdbx_seq_one_letter_code
_entity_poly.pdbx_strand_id
1 'polypeptide(L)' 'MRIQKDCRAMQKSCRTIQKDCRTMQDLNALMGRSCDWVRVYLHNPNSDVKEEDRGLCDGI' A
#
# COMPACT_ATOMS: atom_id res chain seq x y z
N MET A 1 -14.14 -32.33 -21.63
CA MET A 1 -13.25 -31.41 -22.38
C MET A 1 -12.32 -30.68 -21.40
N ARG A 2 -10.99 -30.81 -21.59
CA ARG A 2 -9.94 -30.33 -20.66
C ARG A 2 -9.68 -28.82 -20.79
N ILE A 3 -9.63 -28.32 -22.03
CA ILE A 3 -9.38 -26.91 -22.36
C ILE A 3 -10.37 -25.94 -21.70
N GLN A 4 -11.67 -26.28 -21.63
CA GLN A 4 -12.65 -25.43 -20.94
C GLN A 4 -12.41 -25.31 -19.43
N LYS A 5 -11.88 -26.37 -18.78
CA LYS A 5 -11.54 -26.33 -17.36
C LYS A 5 -10.31 -25.44 -17.13
N ASP A 6 -9.33 -25.54 -18.02
CA ASP A 6 -8.10 -24.76 -17.96
C ASP A 6 -8.39 -23.26 -18.20
N CYS A 7 -9.23 -22.91 -19.19
CA CYS A 7 -9.70 -21.54 -19.39
C CYS A 7 -10.44 -20.99 -18.16
N ARG A 8 -11.28 -21.80 -17.51
CA ARG A 8 -12.00 -21.37 -16.30
C ARG A 8 -11.06 -21.15 -15.12
N ALA A 9 -10.04 -22.00 -14.96
CA ALA A 9 -9.01 -21.83 -13.95
C ALA A 9 -8.23 -20.53 -14.19
N MET A 10 -7.79 -20.30 -15.43
CA MET A 10 -7.08 -19.08 -15.84
C MET A 10 -7.88 -17.80 -15.51
N GLN A 11 -9.17 -17.77 -15.83
CA GLN A 11 -10.04 -16.64 -15.52
C GLN A 11 -10.21 -16.40 -14.01
N LYS A 12 -10.19 -17.45 -13.19
CA LYS A 12 -10.20 -17.29 -11.73
C LYS A 12 -8.90 -16.65 -11.24
N SER A 13 -7.75 -17.13 -11.72
CA SER A 13 -6.45 -16.55 -11.36
C SER A 13 -6.36 -15.07 -11.73
N CYS A 14 -6.82 -14.70 -12.93
CA CYS A 14 -6.83 -13.31 -13.36
C CYS A 14 -7.69 -12.41 -12.44
N ARG A 15 -8.86 -12.89 -11.99
CA ARG A 15 -9.69 -12.18 -11.00
C ARG A 15 -9.02 -12.06 -9.64
N THR A 16 -8.31 -13.08 -9.19
CA THR A 16 -7.58 -13.03 -7.91
C THR A 16 -6.46 -12.00 -8.00
N ILE A 17 -5.63 -12.06 -9.06
CA ILE A 17 -4.56 -11.09 -9.29
C ILE A 17 -5.09 -9.65 -9.33
N GLN A 18 -6.24 -9.44 -9.98
CA GLN A 18 -6.88 -8.13 -10.01
C GLN A 18 -7.29 -7.64 -8.61
N LYS A 19 -7.80 -8.52 -7.75
CA LYS A 19 -8.14 -8.18 -6.36
C LYS A 19 -6.89 -7.84 -5.56
N ASP A 20 -5.83 -8.63 -5.70
CA ASP A 20 -4.58 -8.42 -4.97
C ASP A 20 -3.96 -7.06 -5.35
N CYS A 21 -3.98 -6.71 -6.64
CA CYS A 21 -3.53 -5.41 -7.13
C CYS A 21 -4.34 -4.24 -6.54
N ARG A 22 -5.67 -4.37 -6.46
CA ARG A 22 -6.51 -3.37 -5.80
C ARG A 22 -6.18 -3.24 -4.31
N THR A 23 -6.03 -4.35 -3.59
CA THR A 23 -5.68 -4.32 -2.16
C THR A 23 -4.35 -3.60 -1.92
N MET A 24 -3.36 -3.81 -2.79
CA MET A 24 -2.07 -3.11 -2.72
C MET A 24 -2.23 -1.59 -2.89
N GLN A 25 -3.07 -1.15 -3.83
CA GLN A 25 -3.38 0.27 -4.03
C GLN A 25 -4.08 0.87 -2.82
N ASP A 26 -5.05 0.15 -2.24
CA ASP A 26 -5.80 0.58 -1.07
C ASP A 26 -4.90 0.71 0.17
N LEU A 27 -3.97 -0.24 0.35
CA LEU A 27 -2.97 -0.18 1.41
C LEU A 27 -2.04 1.03 1.23
N ASN A 28 -1.52 1.26 0.01
CA ASN A 28 -0.68 2.42 -0.27
C ASN A 28 -1.39 3.74 0.05
N ALA A 29 -2.67 3.85 -0.34
CA ALA A 29 -3.47 5.03 -0.03
C ALA A 29 -3.72 5.21 1.49
N LEU A 30 -3.88 4.12 2.23
CA LEU A 30 -4.01 4.16 3.69
C LEU A 30 -2.71 4.60 4.37
N MET A 31 -1.57 4.08 3.91
CA MET A 31 -0.26 4.47 4.41
C MET A 31 0.02 5.95 4.15
N GLY A 32 -0.30 6.45 2.95
CA GLY A 32 -0.24 7.88 2.60
C GLY A 32 -1.01 8.76 3.59
N ARG A 33 -2.29 8.46 3.82
CA ARG A 33 -3.12 9.22 4.78
C ARG A 33 -2.62 9.15 6.21
N SER A 34 -2.07 8.00 6.61
CA SER A 34 -1.47 7.84 7.95
C SER A 34 -0.22 8.71 8.08
N CYS A 35 0.57 8.78 7.01
CA CYS A 35 1.77 9.60 6.94
C CYS A 35 1.50 11.12 6.94
N ASP A 36 0.33 11.58 6.52
CA ASP A 36 -0.03 13.00 6.58
C ASP A 36 0.06 13.56 8.02
N TRP A 37 -0.50 12.84 9.00
CA TRP A 37 -0.42 13.25 10.41
C TRP A 37 0.97 13.03 11.00
N VAL A 38 1.63 11.92 10.64
CA VAL A 38 2.98 11.61 11.12
C VAL A 38 3.99 12.67 10.66
N ARG A 39 3.93 13.15 9.41
CA ARG A 39 4.80 14.23 8.93
C ARG A 39 4.69 15.50 9.77
N VAL A 40 3.48 15.85 10.22
CA VAL A 40 3.27 17.00 11.11
C VAL A 40 4.00 16.79 12.44
N TYR A 41 3.91 15.59 13.01
CA TYR A 41 4.62 15.25 14.24
C TYR A 41 6.15 15.29 14.04
N LEU A 42 6.67 14.69 12.97
CA LEU A 42 8.11 14.60 12.67
C LEU A 42 8.78 15.98 12.47
N HIS A 43 8.06 16.93 11.88
CA HIS A 43 8.56 18.28 11.63
C HIS A 43 8.19 19.30 12.72
N ASN A 44 7.53 18.87 13.79
CA ASN A 44 7.22 19.75 14.91
C ASN A 44 8.51 20.11 15.66
N PRO A 45 8.88 21.41 15.75
CA PRO A 45 10.10 21.83 16.45
C PRO A 45 10.06 21.58 17.96
N ASN A 46 8.87 21.33 18.52
CA ASN A 46 8.68 21.00 19.95
C ASN A 46 8.63 19.49 20.20
N SER A 47 8.94 18.66 19.19
CA SER A 47 9.00 17.20 19.35
C SER A 47 10.44 16.74 19.57
N ASP A 48 10.63 15.69 20.37
CA ASP A 48 11.94 15.06 20.61
C ASP A 48 12.33 14.09 19.48
N VAL A 49 11.81 14.30 18.26
CA VAL A 49 12.10 13.48 17.10
C VAL A 49 13.54 13.71 16.66
N LYS A 50 14.29 12.62 16.47
CA LYS A 50 15.65 12.68 15.95
C LYS A 50 15.67 13.09 14.48
N GLU A 51 16.74 13.74 14.04
CA GLU A 51 16.93 14.12 12.63
C GLU A 51 16.78 12.94 11.67
N GLU A 52 17.31 11.76 12.05
CA GLU A 52 17.27 10.54 11.24
C GLU A 52 15.85 10.03 10.97
N ASP A 53 14.90 10.31 11.88
CA ASP A 53 13.53 9.83 11.78
C ASP A 53 12.62 10.79 11.01
N ARG A 54 13.09 12.01 10.68
CA ARG A 54 12.25 13.03 10.03
C ARG A 54 11.79 12.64 8.63
N GLY A 55 12.54 11.76 7.96
CA GLY A 55 12.20 11.21 6.65
C GLY A 55 11.42 9.89 6.69
N LEU A 56 10.88 9.47 7.85
CA LEU A 56 10.22 8.15 7.97
C LEU A 56 9.08 7.92 6.97
N CYS A 57 8.40 9.01 6.57
CA CYS A 57 7.33 8.96 5.58
C CYS A 57 7.79 9.32 4.16
N ASP A 58 9.09 9.46 3.90
CA ASP A 58 9.57 9.79 2.55
C ASP A 58 9.34 8.60 1.60
N GLY A 59 8.64 8.85 0.49
CA GLY A 59 8.28 7.81 -0.49
C GLY A 59 6.97 7.06 -0.19
N ILE A 60 6.24 7.44 0.86
CA ILE A 60 4.85 7.05 1.14
C ILE A 60 3.90 8.16 0.69
#